data_AF-A0A929UFZ5-F1
#
_entry.id   AF-A0A929UFZ5-F1
#
_cell.length_a   1.000
_cell.length_b   1.000
_cell.length_c   1.000
_cell.angle_alpha   90.00
_cell.angle_beta   90.00
_cell.angle_gamma   90.00
#
_symmetry.space_group_name_H-M   'P 1'
#
loop_
_entity.id
_entity.type
_entity.pdbx_description
1 polymer ?
#
loop_
_entity_poly.entity_id
_entity_poly.type
_entity_poly.pdbx_seq_one_letter_code
_entity_poly.pdbx_strand_id
1 'polypeptide(L)'
;MLENNTALQIADEIRQDRKRAESMLLNYAEELRTYRLQREEYVRGTVQGGGGNLPGHPTEAEALRGVKFDETYPTYTWLRAVEFVERGLSERKQIFLDARRKASRQKAGRGRRAWLVLTQRLYCEAIRERFLNTEFFVSERTLRAMWDYIVARTVEAYLKLENKLNRHV
;
A
#
# COMPACT_ATOMS: atom_id res chain seq x y z
N MET A 1 14.72 -30.13 -16.57
CA MET A 1 14.02 -30.42 -15.29
C MET A 1 14.27 -29.34 -14.24
N LEU A 2 15.52 -28.90 -14.00
CA LEU A 2 15.83 -27.81 -13.04
C LEU A 2 15.21 -26.44 -13.43
N GLU A 3 15.29 -26.06 -14.70
CA GLU A 3 14.77 -24.76 -15.19
C GLU A 3 13.24 -24.62 -15.05
N ASN A 4 12.50 -25.73 -15.14
CA ASN A 4 11.05 -25.73 -14.95
C ASN A 4 10.68 -25.51 -13.48
N ASN A 5 11.46 -26.05 -12.54
CA ASN A 5 11.22 -25.84 -11.12
C ASN A 5 11.53 -24.39 -10.70
N THR A 6 12.60 -23.79 -11.24
CA THR A 6 12.92 -22.37 -10.99
C THR A 6 11.86 -21.44 -11.59
N ALA A 7 11.37 -21.72 -12.80
CA ALA A 7 10.31 -20.91 -13.42
C ALA A 7 9.00 -20.96 -12.62
N LEU A 8 8.64 -22.12 -12.07
CA LEU A 8 7.47 -22.27 -11.21
C LEU A 8 7.60 -21.49 -9.90
N GLN A 9 8.77 -21.53 -9.27
CA GLN A 9 9.05 -20.78 -8.02
C GLN A 9 8.93 -19.27 -8.24
N ILE A 10 9.56 -18.75 -9.30
CA ILE A 10 9.47 -17.31 -9.65
C ILE A 10 8.01 -16.91 -9.92
N ALA A 11 7.23 -17.77 -10.60
CA ALA A 11 5.82 -17.50 -10.86
C ALA A 11 4.95 -17.52 -9.58
N ASP A 12 5.32 -18.31 -8.57
CA ASP A 12 4.69 -18.31 -7.26
C ASP A 12 5.04 -17.04 -6.47
N GLU A 13 6.30 -16.62 -6.44
CA GLU A 13 6.74 -15.37 -5.80
C GLU A 13 6.01 -14.16 -6.37
N ILE A 14 5.94 -14.03 -7.70
CA ILE A 14 5.20 -12.96 -8.37
C ILE A 14 3.72 -12.95 -7.95
N ARG A 15 3.10 -14.13 -7.81
CA ARG A 15 1.70 -14.23 -7.37
C ARG A 15 1.54 -13.80 -5.90
N GLN A 16 2.48 -14.17 -5.04
CA GLN A 16 2.48 -13.79 -3.63
C GLN A 16 2.66 -12.28 -3.47
N ASP A 17 3.59 -11.67 -4.20
CA ASP A 17 3.83 -10.22 -4.18
C ASP A 17 2.62 -9.44 -4.65
N ARG A 18 1.97 -9.89 -5.74
CA ARG A 18 0.71 -9.29 -6.18
C ARG A 18 -0.35 -9.37 -5.09
N LYS A 19 -0.54 -10.54 -4.48
CA LYS A 19 -1.53 -10.71 -3.39
C LYS A 19 -1.21 -9.82 -2.18
N ARG A 20 0.07 -9.65 -1.85
CA ARG A 20 0.51 -8.77 -0.76
C ARG A 20 0.25 -7.31 -1.09
N ALA A 21 0.59 -6.87 -2.31
CA ALA A 21 0.29 -5.53 -2.81
C ALA A 21 -1.22 -5.24 -2.77
N GLU A 22 -2.06 -6.18 -3.21
CA GLU A 22 -3.52 -6.06 -3.14
C GLU A 22 -4.00 -5.84 -1.70
N SER A 23 -3.54 -6.67 -0.75
CA SER A 23 -3.88 -6.52 0.67
C SER A 23 -3.46 -5.16 1.22
N MET A 24 -2.22 -4.75 0.95
CA MET A 24 -1.66 -3.47 1.41
C MET A 24 -2.42 -2.27 0.83
N LEU A 25 -2.79 -2.30 -0.45
CA LEU A 25 -3.57 -1.24 -1.08
C LEU A 25 -4.96 -1.08 -0.45
N LEU A 26 -5.63 -2.20 -0.14
CA LEU A 26 -6.97 -2.18 0.44
C LEU A 26 -6.96 -1.77 1.92
N ASN A 27 -5.95 -2.22 2.67
CA ASN A 27 -5.84 -2.03 4.12
C ASN A 27 -4.87 -0.91 4.51
N TYR A 28 -4.37 -0.13 3.56
CA TYR A 28 -3.33 0.90 3.77
C TYR A 28 -3.60 1.80 4.97
N ALA A 29 -4.83 2.31 5.12
CA ALA A 29 -5.18 3.21 6.23
C ALA A 29 -5.20 2.52 7.61
N GLU A 30 -5.43 1.21 7.66
CA GLU A 30 -5.36 0.42 8.90
C GLU A 30 -3.90 0.10 9.21
N GLU A 31 -3.17 -0.43 8.24
CA GLU A 31 -1.75 -0.76 8.37
C GLU A 31 -0.90 0.47 8.72
N LEU A 32 -1.19 1.63 8.13
CA LEU A 32 -0.51 2.89 8.44
C LEU A 32 -0.79 3.36 9.87
N ARG A 33 -2.02 3.16 10.38
CA ARG A 33 -2.36 3.49 11.77
C ARG A 33 -1.62 2.56 12.75
N THR A 34 -1.63 1.27 12.48
CA THR A 34 -0.89 0.26 13.26
C THR A 34 0.59 0.58 13.30
N TYR A 35 1.18 0.87 12.13
CA TYR A 35 2.57 1.28 12.03
C TYR A 35 2.88 2.53 12.85
N ARG A 36 2.07 3.59 12.75
CA ARG A 36 2.26 4.83 13.52
C ARG A 36 2.19 4.58 15.03
N LEU A 37 1.22 3.80 15.47
CA LEU A 37 1.07 3.44 16.88
C LEU A 37 2.30 2.66 17.38
N GLN A 38 2.70 1.60 16.68
CA GLN A 38 3.86 0.78 17.06
C GLN A 38 5.17 1.57 17.03
N ARG A 39 5.32 2.49 16.06
CA ARG A 39 6.47 3.39 15.98
C ARG A 39 6.49 4.37 17.16
N GLU A 40 5.36 4.96 17.51
CA GLU A 40 5.24 5.83 18.68
C GLU A 40 5.53 5.07 19.98
N GLU A 41 5.01 3.85 20.14
CA GLU A 41 5.29 2.98 21.28
C GLU A 41 6.77 2.59 21.34
N TYR A 42 7.42 2.28 20.22
CA TYR A 42 8.84 1.93 20.19
C TYR A 42 9.72 3.14 20.57
N VAL A 43 9.42 4.31 20.02
CA VAL A 43 10.15 5.55 20.30
C VAL A 43 9.94 6.03 21.74
N ARG A 44 8.73 5.88 22.31
CA ARG A 44 8.41 6.26 23.69
C ARG A 44 8.73 5.18 24.74
N GLY A 45 8.70 3.91 24.38
CA GLY A 45 8.88 2.77 25.29
C GLY A 45 10.33 2.52 25.68
N THR A 46 11.30 3.01 24.90
CA THR A 46 12.74 3.00 25.24
C THR A 46 13.14 4.18 26.14
N VAL A 47 12.34 4.50 27.16
CA VAL A 47 12.68 5.51 28.19
C VAL A 47 13.35 4.88 29.42
N GLN A 48 13.51 3.55 29.45
CA GLN A 48 14.16 2.85 30.55
C GLN A 48 15.67 2.68 30.31
N GLY A 49 16.46 3.66 30.75
CA GLY A 49 17.91 3.50 30.96
C GLY A 49 18.77 4.38 30.06
N GLY A 50 19.08 5.59 30.52
CA GLY A 50 20.02 6.47 29.83
C GLY A 50 20.13 7.82 30.51
N GLY A 51 20.45 7.83 31.81
CA GLY A 51 20.88 9.02 32.52
C GLY A 51 22.23 9.49 31.95
N GLY A 52 22.18 10.21 30.83
CA GLY A 52 23.33 10.83 30.20
C GLY A 52 22.92 12.21 29.77
N ASN A 53 23.24 13.20 30.61
CA ASN A 53 23.10 14.62 30.31
C ASN A 53 24.12 15.04 29.24
N LEU A 54 23.99 14.49 28.04
CA LEU A 54 24.69 14.95 26.85
C LEU A 54 23.88 16.12 26.26
N PRO A 55 24.45 17.33 26.14
CA PRO A 55 23.79 18.41 25.44
C PRO A 55 23.78 18.04 23.95
N GLY A 56 22.64 17.57 23.45
CA GLY A 56 22.52 17.16 22.06
C GLY A 56 21.09 16.71 21.74
N HIS A 57 20.34 17.62 21.11
CA HIS A 57 19.12 17.41 20.33
C HIS A 57 18.32 16.12 20.65
N PRO A 58 17.48 16.10 21.71
CA PRO A 58 16.59 14.97 22.02
C PRO A 58 15.70 14.56 20.82
N THR A 59 15.36 15.53 19.98
CA THR A 59 14.64 15.33 18.71
C THR A 59 15.41 14.49 17.69
N GLU A 60 16.74 14.64 17.63
CA GLU A 60 17.60 13.88 16.70
C GLU A 60 17.74 12.42 17.15
N ALA A 61 17.88 12.19 18.46
CA ALA A 61 17.91 10.85 19.04
C ALA A 61 16.56 10.11 18.88
N GLU A 62 15.43 10.81 18.95
CA GLU A 62 14.11 10.27 18.61
C GLU A 62 13.98 9.96 17.11
N ALA A 63 14.47 10.83 16.24
CA ALA A 63 14.46 10.60 14.79
C ALA A 63 15.29 9.36 14.41
N LEU A 64 16.49 9.20 14.97
CA LEU A 64 17.34 8.02 14.75
C LEU A 64 16.68 6.72 15.25
N ARG A 65 15.97 6.77 16.38
CA ARG A 65 15.18 5.62 16.89
C ARG A 65 14.03 5.27 15.95
N GLY A 66 13.36 6.28 15.41
CA GLY A 66 12.35 6.11 14.37
C GLY A 66 12.92 5.40 13.14
N VAL A 67 14.05 5.87 12.60
CA VAL A 67 14.68 5.26 11.41
C VAL A 67 15.04 3.79 11.64
N LYS A 68 15.56 3.44 12.82
CA LYS A 68 15.84 2.04 13.16
C LYS A 68 14.57 1.18 13.18
N PHE A 69 13.47 1.71 13.72
CA PHE A 69 12.19 0.99 13.69
C PHE A 69 11.70 0.78 12.26
N ASP A 70 11.75 1.83 11.44
CA ASP A 70 11.39 1.83 10.03
C ASP A 70 12.15 0.73 9.24
N GLU A 71 13.44 0.53 9.51
CA GLU A 71 14.27 -0.54 8.90
C GLU A 71 13.87 -1.94 9.35
N THR A 72 13.52 -2.11 10.63
CA THR A 72 13.15 -3.41 11.21
C THR A 72 11.73 -3.85 10.87
N TYR A 73 10.84 -2.94 10.46
CA TYR A 73 9.43 -3.22 10.20
C TYR A 73 9.21 -3.65 8.74
N PRO A 74 9.04 -4.95 8.42
CA PRO A 74 9.06 -5.42 7.03
C PRO A 74 7.91 -4.90 6.18
N THR A 75 6.81 -4.49 6.83
CA THR A 75 5.63 -3.91 6.17
C THR A 75 5.82 -2.43 5.83
N TYR A 76 6.83 -1.75 6.39
CA TYR A 76 7.07 -0.33 6.14
C TYR A 76 7.39 -0.05 4.67
N THR A 77 8.24 -0.87 4.05
CA THR A 77 8.59 -0.75 2.62
C THR A 77 7.35 -0.86 1.73
N TRP A 78 6.40 -1.73 2.08
CA TRP A 78 5.11 -1.83 1.39
C TRP A 78 4.25 -0.59 1.58
N LEU A 79 4.19 -0.03 2.79
CA LEU A 79 3.48 1.22 3.06
C LEU A 79 4.06 2.39 2.24
N ARG A 80 5.39 2.48 2.17
CA ARG A 80 6.09 3.49 1.36
C ARG A 80 5.84 3.31 -0.13
N ALA A 81 5.82 2.06 -0.62
CA ALA A 81 5.50 1.75 -2.00
C ALA A 81 4.07 2.20 -2.37
N VAL A 82 3.10 1.91 -1.50
CA VAL A 82 1.70 2.33 -1.66
C VAL A 82 1.58 3.85 -1.65
N GLU A 83 2.22 4.54 -0.70
CA GLU A 83 2.23 6.00 -0.62
C GLU A 83 2.81 6.65 -1.90
N PHE A 84 3.92 6.10 -2.40
CA PHE A 84 4.54 6.56 -3.64
C PHE A 84 3.62 6.41 -4.85
N VAL A 85 2.96 5.25 -4.98
CA VAL A 85 2.02 5.00 -6.08
C VAL A 85 0.84 5.95 -6.00
N GLU A 86 0.20 6.08 -4.84
CA GLU A 86 -0.98 6.95 -4.66
C GLU A 86 -0.73 8.41 -5.03
N ARG A 87 0.46 8.93 -4.67
CA ARG A 87 0.89 10.29 -5.06
C ARG A 87 1.08 10.44 -6.57
N GLY A 88 1.45 9.37 -7.27
CA GLY A 88 1.64 9.35 -8.71
C GLY A 88 0.41 8.94 -9.52
N LEU A 89 -0.72 8.60 -8.88
CA LEU A 89 -1.94 8.25 -9.59
C LEU A 89 -2.65 9.49 -10.13
N SER A 90 -3.12 9.40 -11.38
CA SER A 90 -4.08 10.36 -11.94
C SER A 90 -5.36 10.41 -11.09
N GLU A 91 -6.02 11.57 -11.01
CA GLU A 91 -7.23 11.78 -10.20
C GLU A 91 -8.29 10.68 -10.40
N ARG A 92 -8.59 10.30 -11.65
CA ARG A 92 -9.54 9.20 -11.94
C ARG A 92 -9.14 7.86 -11.29
N LYS A 93 -7.84 7.53 -11.26
CA LYS A 93 -7.34 6.30 -10.62
C LYS A 93 -7.35 6.41 -9.10
N GLN A 94 -7.16 7.61 -8.54
CA GLN A 94 -7.32 7.86 -7.10
C GLN A 94 -8.78 7.65 -6.67
N ILE A 95 -9.73 8.24 -7.40
CA ILE A 95 -11.17 8.05 -7.16
C ILE A 95 -11.54 6.56 -7.25
N PHE A 96 -10.99 5.84 -8.23
CA PHE A 96 -11.17 4.39 -8.35
C PHE A 96 -10.63 3.63 -7.13
N LEU A 97 -9.41 3.95 -6.67
CA LEU A 97 -8.81 3.29 -5.50
C LEU A 97 -9.64 3.53 -4.24
N ASP A 98 -10.14 4.75 -4.05
CA ASP A 98 -11.02 5.10 -2.93
C ASP A 98 -12.35 4.34 -2.99
N ALA A 99 -12.96 4.27 -4.17
CA ALA A 99 -14.17 3.47 -4.39
C ALA A 99 -13.91 1.99 -4.07
N ARG A 100 -12.76 1.45 -4.49
CA ARG A 100 -12.37 0.06 -4.25
C ARG A 100 -12.15 -0.26 -2.77
N ARG A 101 -11.55 0.68 -2.02
CA ARG A 101 -11.37 0.60 -0.56
C ARG A 101 -12.71 0.61 0.16
N LYS A 102 -13.60 1.54 -0.21
CA LYS A 102 -14.98 1.61 0.32
C LYS A 102 -15.73 0.30 0.07
N ALA A 103 -15.67 -0.23 -1.16
CA ALA A 103 -16.29 -1.50 -1.51
C ALA A 103 -15.73 -2.70 -0.72
N SER A 104 -14.43 -2.68 -0.40
CA SER A 104 -13.78 -3.72 0.42
C SER A 104 -14.32 -3.74 1.85
N ARG A 105 -14.49 -2.56 2.47
CA ARG A 105 -14.99 -2.43 3.85
C ARG A 105 -16.46 -2.80 3.99
N GLN A 106 -17.26 -2.51 2.96
CA GLN A 106 -18.70 -2.79 2.97
C GLN A 106 -19.05 -4.28 2.80
N LYS A 107 -18.05 -5.18 2.70
CA LYS A 107 -18.22 -6.61 2.38
C LYS A 107 -19.18 -6.79 1.20
N ALA A 108 -18.72 -6.41 0.00
CA ALA A 108 -19.43 -6.72 -1.23
C ALA A 108 -19.90 -8.18 -1.20
N GLY A 109 -21.21 -8.42 -1.38
CA GLY A 109 -21.89 -9.67 -1.05
C GLY A 109 -21.27 -10.95 -1.62
N ARG A 110 -21.78 -12.12 -1.21
CA ARG A 110 -21.29 -13.43 -1.68
C ARG A 110 -21.38 -13.55 -3.21
N GLY A 111 -20.25 -13.43 -3.90
CA GLY A 111 -20.11 -13.66 -5.34
C GLY A 111 -18.74 -13.25 -5.88
N ARG A 112 -18.18 -14.01 -6.83
CA ARG A 112 -16.81 -13.84 -7.38
C ARG A 112 -16.55 -12.47 -8.06
N ARG A 113 -17.60 -11.68 -8.33
CA ARG A 113 -17.55 -10.34 -8.95
C ARG A 113 -18.23 -9.24 -8.12
N ALA A 114 -18.63 -9.52 -6.89
CA ALA A 114 -19.41 -8.56 -6.10
C ALA A 114 -18.67 -7.23 -5.88
N TRP A 115 -17.35 -7.28 -5.72
CA TRP A 115 -16.56 -6.05 -5.55
C TRP A 115 -16.55 -5.18 -6.81
N LEU A 116 -16.61 -5.75 -8.01
CA LEU A 116 -16.58 -5.00 -9.27
C LEU A 116 -17.83 -4.14 -9.41
N VAL A 117 -19.01 -4.72 -9.17
CA VAL A 117 -20.30 -4.01 -9.28
C VAL A 117 -20.36 -2.87 -8.27
N LEU A 118 -20.01 -3.12 -7.00
CA LEU A 118 -20.03 -2.09 -5.96
C LEU A 118 -18.98 -1.01 -6.23
N THR A 119 -17.78 -1.38 -6.64
CA THR A 119 -16.72 -0.42 -7.00
C THR A 119 -17.13 0.41 -8.21
N GLN A 120 -17.73 -0.20 -9.22
CA GLN A 120 -18.21 0.48 -10.43
C GLN A 120 -19.24 1.54 -10.08
N ARG A 121 -20.23 1.17 -9.27
CA ARG A 121 -21.26 2.10 -8.79
C ARG A 121 -20.63 3.29 -8.07
N LEU A 122 -19.84 3.03 -7.03
CA LEU A 122 -19.20 4.08 -6.22
C LEU A 122 -18.27 4.96 -7.04
N TYR A 123 -17.54 4.37 -8.00
CA TYR A 123 -16.66 5.10 -8.90
C TYR A 123 -17.45 6.01 -9.85
N CYS A 124 -18.53 5.52 -10.45
CA CYS A 124 -19.35 6.34 -11.35
C CYS A 124 -20.08 7.46 -10.60
N GLU A 125 -20.58 7.19 -9.39
CA GLU A 125 -21.15 8.22 -8.49
C GLU A 125 -20.12 9.31 -8.20
N ALA A 126 -18.91 8.94 -7.75
CA ALA A 126 -17.85 9.91 -7.44
C ALA A 126 -17.36 10.70 -8.67
N ILE A 127 -17.30 10.07 -9.86
CA ILE A 127 -16.96 10.79 -11.09
C ILE A 127 -18.07 11.78 -11.47
N ARG A 128 -19.35 11.42 -11.33
CA ARG A 128 -20.46 12.34 -11.62
C ARG A 128 -20.49 13.54 -10.69
N GLU A 129 -20.16 13.34 -9.41
CA GLU A 129 -20.06 14.44 -8.44
C GLU A 129 -18.91 15.41 -8.76
N ARG A 130 -17.78 14.89 -9.26
CA ARG A 130 -16.58 15.68 -9.53
C ARG A 130 -16.54 16.31 -10.92
N PHE A 131 -17.16 15.68 -11.91
CA PHE A 131 -17.12 16.10 -13.31
C PHE A 131 -18.54 16.38 -13.80
N LEU A 132 -18.83 17.65 -14.10
CA LEU A 132 -20.13 18.10 -14.62
C LEU A 132 -20.47 17.36 -15.94
N ASN A 133 -21.71 16.86 -16.03
CA ASN A 133 -22.37 16.41 -17.26
C ASN A 133 -21.68 15.30 -18.07
N THR A 134 -21.30 14.19 -17.43
CA THR A 134 -21.06 12.97 -18.21
C THR A 134 -21.87 11.81 -17.63
N GLU A 135 -22.79 11.26 -18.42
CA GLU A 135 -23.26 9.90 -18.21
C GLU A 135 -22.06 8.95 -18.39
N PHE A 136 -21.27 8.84 -17.33
CA PHE A 136 -20.03 8.10 -17.35
C PHE A 136 -20.33 6.68 -16.88
N PHE A 137 -20.28 5.74 -17.82
CA PHE A 137 -20.30 4.32 -17.54
C PHE A 137 -18.96 3.72 -17.92
N VAL A 138 -18.34 3.00 -16.98
CA VAL A 138 -17.06 2.32 -17.20
C VAL A 138 -17.26 0.82 -17.17
N SER A 139 -16.74 0.12 -18.18
CA SER A 139 -16.85 -1.34 -18.25
C SER A 139 -16.07 -2.04 -17.13
N GLU A 140 -16.52 -3.24 -16.74
CA GLU A 140 -15.79 -4.09 -15.78
C GLU A 140 -14.34 -4.35 -16.20
N ARG A 141 -14.10 -4.50 -17.52
CA ARG A 141 -12.77 -4.69 -18.10
C ARG A 141 -11.85 -3.53 -17.78
N THR A 142 -12.35 -2.29 -17.89
CA THR A 142 -11.58 -1.09 -17.58
C THR A 142 -11.27 -1.00 -16.09
N LEU A 143 -12.21 -1.31 -15.20
CA LEU A 143 -11.95 -1.33 -13.75
C LEU A 143 -10.93 -2.39 -13.36
N ARG A 144 -11.01 -3.58 -13.96
CA ARG A 144 -10.00 -4.64 -13.78
C ARG A 144 -8.63 -4.17 -14.25
N ALA A 145 -8.54 -3.57 -15.43
CA ALA A 145 -7.28 -3.04 -15.95
C ALA A 145 -6.70 -1.92 -15.06
N MET A 146 -7.54 -1.04 -14.51
CA MET A 146 -7.11 -0.03 -13.54
C MET A 146 -6.57 -0.67 -12.26
N TRP A 147 -7.24 -1.71 -11.74
CA TRP A 147 -6.76 -2.46 -10.59
C TRP A 147 -5.43 -3.14 -10.86
N ASP A 148 -5.33 -3.90 -11.95
CA ASP A 148 -4.13 -4.62 -12.34
C ASP A 148 -2.94 -3.66 -12.53
N TYR A 149 -3.20 -2.48 -13.10
CA TYR A 149 -2.20 -1.40 -13.23
C TYR A 149 -1.73 -0.91 -11.86
N ILE A 150 -2.63 -0.57 -10.95
CA ILE A 150 -2.27 -0.06 -9.62
C ILE A 150 -1.47 -1.12 -8.85
N VAL A 151 -1.92 -2.37 -8.86
CA VAL A 151 -1.23 -3.49 -8.19
C VAL A 151 0.17 -3.68 -8.77
N ALA A 152 0.31 -3.72 -10.09
CA ALA A 152 1.61 -3.87 -10.75
C ALA A 152 2.56 -2.72 -10.38
N ARG A 153 2.06 -1.47 -10.38
CA ARG A 153 2.85 -0.29 -10.00
C ARG A 153 3.30 -0.34 -8.54
N THR A 154 2.48 -0.87 -7.64
CA THR A 154 2.85 -1.04 -6.22
C THR A 154 3.94 -2.09 -6.05
N VAL A 155 3.84 -3.22 -6.74
CA VAL A 155 4.90 -4.25 -6.72
C VAL A 155 6.21 -3.68 -7.30
N GLU A 156 6.15 -3.00 -8.44
CA GLU A 156 7.33 -2.33 -9.02
C GLU A 156 7.96 -1.31 -8.07
N ALA A 157 7.14 -0.51 -7.38
CA ALA A 157 7.62 0.47 -6.42
C ALA A 157 8.28 -0.20 -5.21
N TYR A 158 7.68 -1.28 -4.69
CA TYR A 158 8.25 -2.10 -3.62
C TYR A 158 9.61 -2.66 -4.02
N LEU A 159 9.70 -3.36 -5.15
CA LEU A 159 10.95 -3.96 -5.63
C LEU A 159 12.04 -2.90 -5.87
N LYS A 160 11.66 -1.69 -6.31
CA LYS A 160 12.62 -0.57 -6.45
C LYS A 160 13.10 -0.04 -5.10
N LEU A 161 12.25 0.00 -4.08
CA LEU A 161 12.62 0.42 -2.74
C LEU A 161 13.50 -0.63 -2.07
N GLU A 162 13.13 -1.90 -2.18
CA GLU A 162 13.90 -3.04 -1.66
C GLU A 162 15.27 -3.13 -2.32
N ASN A 163 15.36 -3.02 -3.65
CA ASN A 163 16.65 -2.97 -4.36
C ASN A 163 17.52 -1.77 -3.97
N LYS A 164 16.92 -0.64 -3.60
CA LYS A 164 17.68 0.51 -3.08
C LYS A 164 18.19 0.22 -1.68
N LEU A 165 17.36 -0.35 -0.79
CA LEU A 165 17.81 -0.79 0.53
C LEU A 165 18.97 -1.79 0.43
N ASN A 166 18.84 -2.81 -0.42
CA ASN A 166 19.87 -3.84 -0.61
C ASN A 166 21.19 -3.32 -1.22
N ARG A 167 21.21 -2.12 -1.81
CA ARG A 167 22.43 -1.49 -2.36
C ARG A 167 23.14 -0.57 -1.36
N HIS A 168 22.47 -0.24 -0.26
CA HIS A 168 23.00 0.62 0.80
C HIS A 168 23.42 -0.15 2.06
N VAL A 169 23.26 -1.48 2.04
CA VAL A 169 23.86 -2.44 2.98
C VAL A 169 25.15 -2.97 2.35
#